data_AF-A0A9N7RBB7-F1
#
_entry.id   AF-A0A9N7RBB7-F1
#
_cell.length_a   1.000
_cell.length_b   1.000
_cell.length_c   1.000
_cell.angle_alpha   90.00
_cell.angle_beta   90.00
_cell.angle_gamma   90.00
#
_symmetry.space_group_name_H-M   'P 1'
#
loop_
_entity.id
_entity.type
_entity.pdbx_description
1 polymer ?
#
loop_
_entity_poly.entity_id
_entity_poly.type
_entity_poly.pdbx_seq_one_letter_code
_entity_poly.pdbx_strand_id
1 'polypeptide(L)'
;MTLLSHNLSRPFKFPSNLKQPLHHALSASLLDFRSKISDFISKIEFGPDRAGLGKCFDLINTANSAFAKMAAQIDHPMSKWSEKLTERYLSYTLTLLGLLNSVSSSLSHLNRVKMSNACGCLKKIEKEEVGPSFKPERAMGAEDSPGSDKDRLLLDGLSVLEKMELLAMGFVLSGLCSDTKAYMKLRSYVGGFEDSLIKELDSRFCKEVMGRLDEVKDVNIAVDRLLEVKCIDGVEELKLRLEVLAGFIQGIEKQANALFSNVLGVRNKLIDNIRLTG
;
A
#
# COMPACT_ATOMS: atom_id res chain seq x y z
N MET A 1 13.24 -11.95 -3.00
CA MET A 1 11.77 -11.77 -2.98
C MET A 1 11.14 -12.36 -4.25
N THR A 2 11.23 -13.68 -4.38
CA THR A 2 10.62 -14.53 -5.45
C THR A 2 9.36 -15.26 -4.97
N LEU A 3 9.03 -15.13 -3.68
CA LEU A 3 8.09 -15.97 -2.95
C LEU A 3 6.61 -15.72 -3.29
N LEU A 4 6.19 -14.47 -3.47
CA LEU A 4 4.80 -14.16 -3.85
C LEU A 4 4.41 -14.82 -5.17
N SER A 5 5.28 -14.67 -6.17
CA SER A 5 5.07 -15.20 -7.51
C SER A 5 5.31 -16.71 -7.64
N HIS A 6 5.97 -17.34 -6.67
CA HIS A 6 6.25 -18.79 -6.66
C HIS A 6 5.19 -19.55 -5.86
N ASN A 7 4.74 -18.98 -4.73
CA ASN A 7 3.76 -19.60 -3.84
C ASN A 7 2.34 -19.58 -4.42
N LEU A 8 1.99 -18.60 -5.26
CA LEU A 8 0.67 -18.53 -5.91
C LEU A 8 0.56 -19.41 -7.16
N SER A 9 1.69 -19.90 -7.70
CA SER A 9 1.76 -20.57 -9.00
C SER A 9 2.09 -22.06 -8.94
N ARG A 10 2.41 -22.64 -7.77
CA ARG A 10 2.74 -24.07 -7.65
C ARG A 10 1.78 -24.80 -6.70
N PRO A 11 1.24 -25.97 -7.09
CA PRO A 11 0.65 -26.88 -6.14
C PRO A 11 1.75 -27.47 -5.25
N PHE A 12 1.72 -27.18 -3.95
CA PHE A 12 2.59 -27.83 -2.97
C PHE A 12 2.06 -29.24 -2.68
N LYS A 13 2.88 -30.27 -2.87
CA LYS A 13 2.59 -31.64 -2.41
C LYS A 13 2.76 -31.68 -0.89
N PHE A 14 1.66 -31.70 -0.14
CA PHE A 14 1.68 -31.96 1.30
C PHE A 14 1.69 -33.47 1.59
N PRO A 15 2.32 -33.91 2.71
CA PRO A 15 2.14 -35.25 3.22
C PRO A 15 0.68 -35.41 3.66
N SER A 16 -0.03 -36.34 3.01
CA SER A 16 -1.38 -36.74 3.36
C SER A 16 -1.40 -37.43 4.71
N ASN A 17 -1.73 -36.73 5.80
CA ASN A 17 -2.31 -37.30 7.02
C ASN A 17 -2.77 -36.22 8.01
N LEU A 18 -4.05 -35.84 7.92
CA LEU A 18 -5.00 -35.57 9.02
C LEU A 18 -6.23 -34.88 8.42
N LYS A 19 -7.35 -35.61 8.33
CA LYS A 19 -8.65 -35.05 7.91
C LYS A 19 -9.17 -34.12 9.01
N GLN A 20 -8.68 -32.89 9.06
CA GLN A 20 -9.46 -31.81 9.66
C GLN A 20 -10.68 -31.55 8.78
N PRO A 21 -11.87 -31.26 9.35
CA PRO A 21 -13.03 -30.86 8.55
C PRO A 21 -12.64 -29.66 7.66
N LEU A 22 -12.97 -29.71 6.37
CA LEU A 22 -12.59 -28.68 5.38
C LEU A 22 -12.92 -27.27 5.89
N HIS A 23 -14.09 -27.08 6.51
CA HIS A 23 -14.48 -25.82 7.15
C HIS A 23 -13.51 -25.36 8.24
N HIS A 24 -13.06 -26.25 9.12
CA HIS A 24 -12.10 -25.91 10.18
C HIS A 24 -10.73 -25.52 9.61
N ALA A 25 -10.26 -26.21 8.57
CA ALA A 25 -9.00 -25.88 7.91
C ALA A 25 -9.05 -24.54 7.18
N LEU A 26 -10.18 -24.25 6.51
CA LEU A 26 -10.43 -22.97 5.86
C LEU A 26 -10.45 -21.83 6.90
N SER A 27 -11.30 -21.92 7.92
CA SER A 27 -11.36 -20.90 8.98
C SER A 27 -10.02 -20.67 9.67
N ALA A 28 -9.25 -21.74 9.94
CA ALA A 28 -7.92 -21.63 10.53
C ALA A 28 -6.92 -20.86 9.64
N SER A 29 -6.98 -21.05 8.32
CA SER A 29 -6.10 -20.35 7.37
C SER A 29 -6.39 -18.85 7.30
N LEU A 30 -7.68 -18.46 7.29
CA LEU A 30 -8.07 -17.05 7.36
C LEU A 30 -7.68 -16.42 8.70
N LEU A 31 -7.82 -17.15 9.81
CA LEU A 31 -7.36 -16.69 11.13
C LEU A 31 -5.84 -16.52 11.19
N ASP A 32 -5.05 -17.44 10.63
CA ASP A 32 -3.58 -17.34 10.55
C ASP A 32 -3.13 -16.15 9.68
N PHE A 33 -3.86 -15.88 8.59
CA PHE A 33 -3.66 -14.67 7.77
C PHE A 33 -3.88 -13.39 8.60
N ARG A 34 -5.03 -13.28 9.27
CA ARG A 34 -5.39 -12.11 10.07
C ARG A 34 -4.48 -11.94 11.29
N SER A 35 -4.08 -13.03 11.93
CA SER A 35 -3.18 -13.01 13.09
C SER A 35 -1.82 -12.45 12.71
N LYS A 36 -1.21 -12.87 11.60
CA LYS A 36 0.09 -12.32 11.18
C LYS A 36 0.06 -10.82 10.97
N ILE A 37 -1.04 -10.34 10.40
CA ILE A 37 -1.24 -8.93 10.16
C ILE A 37 -1.45 -8.19 11.48
N SER A 38 -2.28 -8.74 12.38
CA SER A 38 -2.51 -8.18 13.71
C SER A 38 -1.21 -8.12 14.53
N ASP A 39 -0.40 -9.18 14.48
CA ASP A 39 0.92 -9.23 15.12
C ASP A 39 1.84 -8.14 14.58
N PHE A 40 1.84 -7.93 13.27
CA PHE A 40 2.62 -6.86 12.65
C PHE A 40 2.14 -5.47 13.12
N ILE A 41 0.83 -5.22 13.06
CA ILE A 41 0.23 -3.96 13.49
C ILE A 41 0.53 -3.71 14.97
N SER A 42 0.41 -4.72 15.84
CA SER A 42 0.64 -4.58 17.28
C SER A 42 2.07 -4.12 17.61
N LYS A 43 3.05 -4.57 16.83
CA LYS A 43 4.49 -4.29 17.04
C LYS A 43 4.96 -3.03 16.35
N ILE A 44 4.21 -2.52 15.38
CA ILE A 44 4.65 -1.41 14.56
C ILE A 44 4.16 -0.08 15.10
N GLU A 45 5.11 0.81 15.36
CA GLU A 45 4.84 2.22 15.59
C GLU A 45 4.94 2.94 14.25
N PHE A 46 3.80 3.36 13.72
CA PHE A 46 3.79 4.39 12.69
C PHE A 46 4.10 5.68 13.42
N GLY A 47 5.36 6.12 13.37
CA GLY A 47 5.72 7.43 13.89
C GLY A 47 5.32 8.52 12.89
N PRO A 48 5.33 9.79 13.31
CA PRO A 48 5.17 10.94 12.41
C PRO A 48 6.39 11.11 11.49
N ASP A 49 7.44 10.34 11.73
CA ASP A 49 8.71 10.42 11.06
C ASP A 49 8.76 9.58 9.76
N ARG A 50 9.84 9.79 9.02
CA ARG A 50 10.18 9.09 7.77
C ARG A 50 10.09 7.57 7.86
N ALA A 51 10.29 6.99 9.04
CA ALA A 51 10.19 5.55 9.25
C ALA A 51 8.74 5.06 9.10
N GLY A 52 7.75 5.88 9.45
CA GLY A 52 6.32 5.56 9.30
C GLY A 52 5.92 5.24 7.86
N LEU A 53 6.40 6.01 6.87
CA LEU A 53 6.06 5.76 5.45
C LEU A 53 6.70 4.48 4.91
N GLY A 54 7.96 4.19 5.29
CA GLY A 54 8.64 2.94 4.90
C GLY A 54 7.91 1.71 5.47
N LYS A 55 7.50 1.79 6.74
CA LYS A 55 6.73 0.75 7.44
C LYS A 55 5.40 0.40 6.74
N CYS A 56 4.83 1.29 5.95
CA CYS A 56 3.65 0.99 5.12
C CYS A 56 3.97 -0.02 4.00
N PHE A 57 5.15 0.05 3.38
CA PHE A 57 5.55 -0.94 2.38
C PHE A 57 5.84 -2.29 3.03
N ASP A 58 6.40 -2.30 4.25
CA ASP A 58 6.57 -3.52 5.02
C ASP A 58 5.23 -4.17 5.39
N LEU A 59 4.23 -3.36 5.75
CA LEU A 59 2.86 -3.82 5.99
C LEU A 59 2.27 -4.46 4.73
N ILE A 60 2.38 -3.78 3.59
CA ILE A 60 1.88 -4.26 2.29
C ILE A 60 2.55 -5.59 1.92
N ASN A 61 3.87 -5.69 2.05
CA ASN A 61 4.61 -6.91 1.75
C ASN A 61 4.20 -8.06 2.69
N THR A 62 4.02 -7.77 3.98
CA THR A 62 3.60 -8.74 4.98
C THR A 62 2.19 -9.26 4.67
N ALA A 63 1.25 -8.37 4.37
CA ALA A 63 -0.13 -8.72 4.05
C ALA A 63 -0.21 -9.55 2.76
N ASN A 64 0.48 -9.14 1.69
CA ASN A 64 0.56 -9.92 0.44
C ASN A 64 1.15 -11.31 0.69
N SER A 65 2.25 -11.41 1.44
CA SER A 65 2.87 -12.70 1.74
C SER A 65 1.95 -13.60 2.57
N ALA A 66 1.22 -13.03 3.53
CA ALA A 66 0.26 -13.76 4.35
C ALA A 66 -0.92 -14.26 3.50
N PHE A 67 -1.43 -13.43 2.59
CA PHE A 67 -2.50 -13.79 1.66
C PHE A 67 -2.09 -14.91 0.71
N ALA A 68 -0.89 -14.82 0.13
CA ALA A 68 -0.35 -15.88 -0.72
C ALA A 68 -0.18 -17.20 0.04
N LYS A 69 0.27 -17.14 1.31
CA LYS A 69 0.38 -18.33 2.16
C LYS A 69 -1.00 -18.96 2.44
N MET A 70 -2.02 -18.13 2.68
CA MET A 70 -3.40 -18.58 2.87
C MET A 70 -3.91 -19.33 1.63
N ALA A 71 -3.75 -18.74 0.43
CA ALA A 71 -4.13 -19.38 -0.83
C ALA A 71 -3.42 -20.74 -1.06
N ALA A 72 -2.15 -20.84 -0.69
CA ALA A 72 -1.39 -22.08 -0.77
C ALA A 72 -1.85 -23.14 0.24
N GLN A 73 -2.14 -22.75 1.49
CA GLN A 73 -2.62 -23.66 2.54
C GLN A 73 -3.95 -24.33 2.19
N ILE A 74 -4.82 -23.62 1.48
CA ILE A 74 -6.13 -24.16 1.06
C ILE A 74 -6.07 -24.87 -0.31
N ASP A 75 -4.89 -25.00 -0.93
CA ASP A 75 -4.68 -25.56 -2.28
C ASP A 75 -5.59 -24.93 -3.35
N HIS A 76 -5.66 -23.59 -3.34
CA HIS A 76 -6.47 -22.81 -4.29
C HIS A 76 -5.61 -21.78 -5.04
N PRO A 77 -4.70 -22.25 -5.93
CA PRO A 77 -3.84 -21.37 -6.71
C PRO A 77 -4.65 -20.52 -7.70
N MET A 78 -4.03 -19.47 -8.23
CA MET A 78 -4.65 -18.51 -9.16
C MET A 78 -5.34 -19.15 -10.37
N SER A 79 -4.84 -20.29 -10.85
CA SER A 79 -5.44 -21.02 -11.97
C SER A 79 -6.79 -21.68 -11.65
N LYS A 80 -7.19 -21.74 -10.37
CA LYS A 80 -8.48 -22.30 -9.92
C LYS A 80 -9.45 -21.21 -9.45
N TRP A 81 -9.06 -19.93 -9.53
CA TRP A 81 -9.90 -18.83 -9.04
C TRP A 81 -11.14 -18.68 -9.92
N SER A 82 -12.28 -18.47 -9.27
CA SER A 82 -13.51 -18.06 -9.97
C SER A 82 -13.31 -16.73 -10.73
N GLU A 83 -14.16 -16.49 -11.74
CA GLU A 83 -14.18 -15.24 -12.50
C GLU A 83 -14.32 -14.02 -11.57
N LYS A 84 -15.26 -14.08 -10.62
CA LYS A 84 -15.50 -13.02 -9.62
C LYS A 84 -14.28 -12.71 -8.75
N LEU A 85 -13.56 -13.73 -8.28
CA LEU A 85 -12.33 -13.53 -7.50
C LEU A 85 -11.21 -12.93 -8.36
N THR A 86 -11.09 -13.43 -9.60
CA THR A 86 -10.11 -12.96 -10.58
C THR A 86 -10.32 -11.50 -10.95
N GLU A 87 -11.55 -11.13 -11.32
CA GLU A 87 -11.95 -9.77 -11.66
C GLU A 87 -11.66 -8.81 -10.50
N ARG A 88 -12.09 -9.18 -9.27
CA ARG A 88 -11.85 -8.37 -8.09
C ARG A 88 -10.36 -8.15 -7.84
N TYR A 89 -9.54 -9.20 -7.94
CA TYR A 89 -8.09 -9.07 -7.76
C TYR A 89 -7.44 -8.19 -8.85
N LEU A 90 -7.86 -8.32 -10.11
CA LEU A 90 -7.36 -7.51 -11.22
C LEU A 90 -7.75 -6.03 -11.08
N SER A 91 -8.99 -5.74 -10.68
CA SER A 91 -9.48 -4.37 -10.42
C SER A 91 -8.75 -3.72 -9.25
N TYR A 92 -8.59 -4.47 -8.16
CA TYR A 92 -7.81 -4.05 -7.00
C TYR A 92 -6.35 -3.72 -7.37
N THR A 93 -5.65 -4.64 -8.03
CA THR A 93 -4.24 -4.44 -8.39
C THR A 93 -4.04 -3.29 -9.38
N LEU A 94 -5.00 -3.06 -10.28
CA LEU A 94 -4.99 -1.89 -11.15
C LEU A 94 -5.09 -0.58 -10.34
N THR A 95 -5.98 -0.55 -9.35
CA THR A 95 -6.14 0.58 -8.43
C THR A 95 -4.83 0.86 -7.67
N LEU A 96 -4.19 -0.19 -7.14
CA LEU A 96 -2.90 -0.08 -6.45
C LEU A 96 -1.78 0.44 -7.36
N LEU A 97 -1.68 -0.04 -8.60
CA LEU A 97 -0.71 0.47 -9.59
C LEU A 97 -0.94 1.96 -9.89
N GLY A 98 -2.20 2.41 -9.96
CA GLY A 98 -2.55 3.83 -10.10
C GLY A 98 -2.05 4.69 -8.93
N LEU A 99 -2.17 4.18 -7.69
CA LEU A 99 -1.66 4.85 -6.50
C LEU A 99 -0.13 4.91 -6.48
N LEU A 100 0.54 3.83 -6.87
CA LEU A 100 2.01 3.81 -6.96
C LEU A 100 2.53 4.79 -8.01
N ASN A 101 1.82 4.97 -9.12
CA ASN A 101 2.13 6.03 -10.08
C ASN A 101 1.96 7.43 -9.49
N SER A 102 0.94 7.63 -8.65
CA SER A 102 0.77 8.90 -7.95
C SER A 102 1.91 9.16 -6.96
N VAL A 103 2.37 8.12 -6.24
CA VAL A 103 3.57 8.19 -5.39
C VAL A 103 4.79 8.61 -6.22
N SER A 104 5.04 7.98 -7.36
CA SER A 104 6.16 8.33 -8.25
C SER A 104 6.07 9.76 -8.80
N SER A 105 4.85 10.26 -9.09
CA SER A 105 4.63 11.66 -9.49
C SER A 105 5.03 12.62 -8.38
N SER A 106 4.57 12.37 -7.14
CA SER A 106 4.88 13.22 -6.00
C SER A 106 6.35 13.22 -5.63
N LEU A 107 7.02 12.07 -5.71
CA LEU A 107 8.47 12.00 -5.54
C LEU A 107 9.21 12.78 -6.64
N SER A 108 8.74 12.72 -7.88
CA SER A 108 9.32 13.49 -8.99
C SER A 108 9.15 15.00 -8.79
N HIS A 109 7.98 15.44 -8.31
CA HIS A 109 7.72 16.83 -7.98
C HIS A 109 8.62 17.32 -6.84
N LEU A 110 8.73 16.55 -5.76
CA LEU A 110 9.63 16.84 -4.63
C LEU A 110 11.09 16.95 -5.09
N ASN A 111 11.55 16.04 -5.95
CA ASN A 111 12.88 16.09 -6.53
C ASN A 111 13.11 17.36 -7.37
N ARG A 112 12.13 17.82 -8.15
CA ARG A 112 12.23 19.07 -8.92
C ARG A 112 12.36 20.29 -8.03
N VAL A 113 11.54 20.38 -6.97
CA VAL A 113 11.60 21.50 -6.02
C VAL A 113 12.94 21.51 -5.30
N LYS A 114 13.44 20.36 -4.87
CA LYS A 114 14.79 20.22 -4.31
C LYS A 114 15.86 20.77 -5.24
N MET A 115 15.87 20.34 -6.52
CA MET A 115 16.86 20.81 -7.49
C MET A 115 16.78 22.32 -7.74
N SER A 116 15.57 22.88 -7.75
CA SER A 116 15.36 24.34 -7.83
C SER A 116 16.02 25.06 -6.64
N ASN A 117 15.78 24.55 -5.43
CA ASN A 117 16.30 25.15 -4.19
C ASN A 117 17.83 25.01 -4.09
N ALA A 118 18.38 23.87 -4.51
CA ALA A 118 19.83 23.66 -4.58
C ALA A 118 20.53 24.62 -5.57
N CYS A 119 19.83 25.06 -6.62
CA CYS A 119 20.31 26.05 -7.58
C CYS A 119 20.14 27.50 -7.10
N GLY A 120 19.64 27.72 -5.87
CA GLY A 120 19.34 29.05 -5.33
C GLY A 120 17.99 29.63 -5.78
N CYS A 121 17.23 28.91 -6.61
CA CYS A 121 15.85 29.26 -6.98
C CYS A 121 14.90 28.74 -5.91
N LEU A 122 14.82 29.45 -4.77
CA LEU A 122 13.95 29.14 -3.65
C LEU A 122 12.49 29.04 -4.09
N LYS A 123 11.94 27.83 -3.99
CA LYS A 123 10.56 27.45 -4.27
C LYS A 123 10.04 26.61 -3.11
N LYS A 124 8.77 26.86 -2.78
CA LYS A 124 8.03 25.98 -1.89
C LYS A 124 7.71 24.68 -2.61
N ILE A 125 7.62 23.62 -1.84
CA ILE A 125 6.98 22.38 -2.22
C ILE A 125 5.47 22.65 -2.23
N GLU A 126 4.94 22.85 -3.43
CA GLU A 126 3.49 22.96 -3.63
C GLU A 126 2.80 21.63 -3.33
N LYS A 127 1.57 21.73 -2.83
CA LYS A 127 0.72 20.56 -2.60
C LYS A 127 0.29 20.01 -3.95
N GLU A 128 0.78 18.83 -4.30
CA GLU A 128 0.25 18.10 -5.44
C GLU A 128 -1.08 17.47 -5.02
N GLU A 129 -2.17 17.87 -5.67
CA GLU A 129 -3.43 17.17 -5.49
C GLU A 129 -3.28 15.77 -6.08
N VAL A 130 -3.60 14.74 -5.29
CA VAL A 130 -3.73 13.37 -5.81
C VAL A 130 -4.73 13.44 -6.96
N GLY A 131 -4.23 13.29 -8.18
CA GLY A 131 -4.91 13.78 -9.38
C GLY A 131 -6.33 13.23 -9.57
N PRO A 132 -7.13 13.90 -10.41
CA PRO A 132 -8.49 13.45 -10.77
C PRO A 132 -8.54 12.06 -11.44
N SER A 133 -7.39 11.47 -11.79
CA SER A 133 -7.26 10.13 -12.38
C SER A 133 -7.58 8.99 -11.42
N PHE A 134 -7.52 9.22 -10.09
CA PHE A 134 -7.92 8.20 -9.13
C PHE A 134 -9.45 8.19 -8.96
N LYS A 135 -10.12 7.47 -9.86
CA LYS A 135 -11.49 6.98 -9.70
C LYS A 135 -11.41 5.47 -9.52
N PRO A 136 -11.39 4.99 -8.28
CA PRO A 136 -11.40 3.56 -8.07
C PRO A 136 -12.77 3.01 -8.52
N GLU A 137 -12.77 2.04 -9.42
CA GLU A 137 -13.99 1.34 -9.82
C GLU A 137 -14.59 0.69 -8.57
N ARG A 138 -15.87 0.93 -8.32
CA ARG A 138 -16.60 0.08 -7.37
C ARG A 138 -16.89 -1.20 -8.11
N ALA A 139 -16.31 -2.31 -7.67
CA ALA A 139 -16.77 -3.62 -8.08
C ALA A 139 -18.28 -3.70 -7.77
N MET A 140 -19.09 -3.75 -8.83
CA MET A 140 -20.55 -3.79 -8.72
C MET A 140 -20.96 -5.06 -7.95
N GLY A 141 -21.90 -4.89 -7.02
CA GLY A 141 -22.59 -6.00 -6.40
C GLY A 141 -23.50 -6.68 -7.42
N ALA A 142 -23.02 -7.75 -8.02
CA ALA A 142 -23.87 -8.78 -8.60
C ALA A 142 -23.88 -9.98 -7.63
N GLU A 143 -25.06 -10.27 -7.09
CA GLU A 143 -25.41 -11.52 -6.41
C GLU A 143 -25.45 -12.66 -7.43
N ASP A 144 -24.31 -12.97 -8.03
CA ASP A 144 -24.10 -14.28 -8.65
C ASP A 144 -23.48 -15.22 -7.63
N SER A 145 -23.93 -16.49 -7.69
CA SER A 145 -23.61 -17.52 -6.71
C SER A 145 -22.13 -17.49 -6.36
N PRO A 146 -21.77 -17.37 -5.08
CA PRO A 146 -20.36 -17.39 -4.68
C PRO A 146 -19.75 -18.69 -5.23
N GLY A 147 -18.52 -18.61 -5.73
CA GLY A 147 -17.78 -19.76 -6.21
C GLY A 147 -17.58 -20.82 -5.11
N SER A 148 -16.50 -21.58 -5.18
CA SER A 148 -16.20 -22.56 -4.14
C SER A 148 -16.08 -21.90 -2.75
N ASP A 149 -16.26 -22.66 -1.65
CA ASP A 149 -16.00 -22.15 -0.29
C ASP A 149 -14.59 -21.56 -0.15
N LYS A 150 -13.64 -22.06 -0.95
CA LYS A 150 -12.28 -21.54 -1.06
C LYS A 150 -12.23 -20.16 -1.73
N ASP A 151 -13.01 -19.94 -2.79
CA ASP A 151 -13.14 -18.61 -3.42
C ASP A 151 -13.74 -17.61 -2.44
N ARG A 152 -14.78 -18.00 -1.70
CA ARG A 152 -15.39 -17.13 -0.68
C ARG A 152 -14.37 -16.73 0.39
N LEU A 153 -13.58 -17.68 0.88
CA LEU A 153 -12.52 -17.40 1.83
C LEU A 153 -11.44 -16.46 1.26
N LEU A 154 -11.03 -16.68 0.02
CA LEU A 154 -10.06 -15.79 -0.64
C LEU A 154 -10.64 -14.40 -0.89
N LEU A 155 -11.93 -14.28 -1.20
CA LEU A 155 -12.62 -13.00 -1.31
C LEU A 155 -12.62 -12.24 0.03
N ASP A 156 -12.88 -12.94 1.14
CA ASP A 156 -12.84 -12.33 2.48
C ASP A 156 -11.42 -11.85 2.82
N GLY A 157 -10.42 -12.70 2.59
CA GLY A 157 -9.01 -12.33 2.79
C GLY A 157 -8.55 -11.19 1.87
N LEU A 158 -8.99 -11.20 0.62
CA LEU A 158 -8.70 -10.15 -0.36
C LEU A 158 -9.34 -8.83 0.05
N SER A 159 -10.55 -8.85 0.59
CA SER A 159 -11.20 -7.64 1.08
C SER A 159 -10.43 -7.00 2.24
N VAL A 160 -9.80 -7.79 3.12
CA VAL A 160 -8.95 -7.27 4.20
C VAL A 160 -7.66 -6.70 3.61
N LEU A 161 -7.01 -7.45 2.72
CA LEU A 161 -5.79 -7.05 2.03
C LEU A 161 -5.97 -5.71 1.32
N GLU A 162 -6.98 -5.62 0.46
CA GLU A 162 -7.34 -4.45 -0.32
C GLU A 162 -7.51 -3.20 0.56
N LYS A 163 -8.35 -3.29 1.60
CA LYS A 163 -8.60 -2.16 2.50
C LYS A 163 -7.32 -1.67 3.17
N MET A 164 -6.49 -2.60 3.63
CA MET A 164 -5.24 -2.28 4.31
C MET A 164 -4.23 -1.59 3.41
N GLU A 165 -4.00 -2.15 2.21
CA GLU A 165 -3.02 -1.60 1.29
C GLU A 165 -3.46 -0.22 0.77
N LEU A 166 -4.76 -0.02 0.53
CA LEU A 166 -5.29 1.27 0.14
C LEU A 166 -5.17 2.32 1.25
N LEU A 167 -5.41 1.97 2.52
CA LEU A 167 -5.17 2.87 3.65
C LEU A 167 -3.69 3.20 3.81
N ALA A 168 -2.81 2.21 3.68
CA ALA A 168 -1.36 2.41 3.75
C ALA A 168 -0.85 3.32 2.62
N MET A 169 -1.35 3.16 1.40
CA MET A 169 -1.02 4.06 0.29
C MET A 169 -1.59 5.46 0.47
N GLY A 170 -2.77 5.58 1.08
CA GLY A 170 -3.31 6.88 1.47
C GLY A 170 -2.44 7.60 2.49
N PHE A 171 -1.90 6.85 3.46
CA PHE A 171 -0.96 7.38 4.44
C PHE A 171 0.33 7.88 3.77
N VAL A 172 0.93 7.07 2.88
CA VAL A 172 2.14 7.45 2.13
C VAL A 172 1.91 8.70 1.28
N LEU A 173 0.83 8.73 0.49
CA LEU A 173 0.50 9.88 -0.35
C LEU A 173 0.24 11.14 0.47
N SER A 174 -0.49 11.02 1.57
CA SER A 174 -0.68 12.14 2.49
C SER A 174 0.64 12.68 3.01
N GLY A 175 1.57 11.79 3.35
CA GLY A 175 2.92 12.15 3.79
C GLY A 175 3.72 12.92 2.75
N LEU A 176 3.76 12.41 1.52
CA LEU A 176 4.50 13.05 0.43
C LEU A 176 3.92 14.41 0.02
N CYS A 177 2.60 14.56 0.06
CA CYS A 177 1.92 15.80 -0.30
C CYS A 177 1.77 16.79 0.88
N SER A 178 2.10 16.39 2.11
CA SER A 178 1.76 17.14 3.34
C SER A 178 0.29 17.56 3.39
N ASP A 179 -0.59 16.65 2.99
CA ASP A 179 -2.03 16.90 2.94
C ASP A 179 -2.80 15.65 3.36
N THR A 180 -3.72 15.82 4.31
CA THR A 180 -4.58 14.75 4.83
C THR A 180 -5.65 14.33 3.82
N LYS A 181 -5.93 15.13 2.78
CA LYS A 181 -6.95 14.84 1.76
C LYS A 181 -6.77 13.47 1.08
N ALA A 182 -5.53 13.09 0.76
CA ALA A 182 -5.24 11.82 0.09
C ALA A 182 -5.71 10.62 0.94
N TYR A 183 -5.30 10.61 2.21
CA TYR A 183 -5.75 9.63 3.19
C TYR A 183 -7.27 9.64 3.36
N MET A 184 -7.88 10.81 3.55
CA MET A 184 -9.33 10.91 3.75
C MET A 184 -10.13 10.41 2.54
N LYS A 185 -9.66 10.70 1.32
CA LYS A 185 -10.28 10.22 0.07
C LYS A 185 -10.27 8.69 0.03
N LEU A 186 -9.11 8.08 0.25
CA LEU A 186 -8.96 6.62 0.25
C LEU A 186 -9.71 5.95 1.40
N ARG A 187 -9.69 6.54 2.60
CA ARG A 187 -10.46 6.11 3.76
C ARG A 187 -11.97 6.06 3.47
N SER A 188 -12.48 7.08 2.79
CA SER A 188 -13.90 7.13 2.38
C SER A 188 -14.25 6.09 1.32
N TYR A 189 -13.29 5.77 0.44
CA TYR A 189 -13.47 4.77 -0.61
C TYR A 189 -13.53 3.36 -0.03
N VAL A 190 -12.59 3.00 0.84
CA VAL A 190 -12.52 1.63 1.39
C VAL A 190 -13.74 1.30 2.26
N GLY A 191 -14.29 2.30 2.97
CA GLY A 191 -15.49 2.19 3.78
C GLY A 191 -15.47 1.01 4.77
N GLY A 192 -16.62 0.73 5.41
CA GLY A 192 -16.88 -0.53 6.11
C GLY A 192 -15.78 -0.98 7.07
N PHE A 193 -15.51 -0.17 8.09
CA PHE A 193 -14.59 -0.47 9.19
C PHE A 193 -15.21 -1.41 10.22
N GLU A 194 -16.05 -2.36 9.83
CA GLU A 194 -16.64 -3.28 10.82
C GLU A 194 -15.57 -4.19 11.43
N ASP A 195 -14.58 -4.53 10.61
CA ASP A 195 -13.37 -5.27 10.94
C ASP A 195 -12.49 -4.55 11.96
N SER A 196 -12.23 -5.19 13.10
CA SER A 196 -11.41 -4.63 14.19
C SER A 196 -9.97 -4.35 13.77
N LEU A 197 -9.40 -5.17 12.89
CA LEU A 197 -8.03 -5.01 12.40
C LEU A 197 -7.90 -3.75 11.56
N ILE A 198 -8.88 -3.51 10.68
CA ILE A 198 -8.91 -2.31 9.83
C ILE A 198 -9.19 -1.07 10.68
N LYS A 199 -10.07 -1.15 11.69
CA LYS A 199 -10.32 -0.07 12.65
C LYS A 199 -9.06 0.35 13.39
N GLU A 200 -8.30 -0.62 13.91
CA GLU A 200 -7.09 -0.34 14.65
C GLU A 200 -6.04 0.32 13.76
N LEU A 201 -5.85 -0.20 12.54
CA LEU A 201 -4.94 0.39 11.57
C LEU A 201 -5.34 1.82 11.19
N ASP A 202 -6.63 2.04 10.86
CA ASP A 202 -7.18 3.36 10.53
C ASP A 202 -7.00 4.35 11.68
N SER A 203 -7.24 3.93 12.93
CA SER A 203 -7.05 4.78 14.11
C SER A 203 -5.59 5.23 14.25
N ARG A 204 -4.63 4.31 14.04
CA ARG A 204 -3.20 4.64 14.07
C ARG A 204 -2.83 5.61 12.96
N PHE A 205 -3.21 5.32 11.70
CA PHE A 205 -2.94 6.23 10.59
C PHE A 205 -3.62 7.59 10.77
N CYS A 206 -4.87 7.64 11.23
CA CYS A 206 -5.57 8.88 11.53
C CYS A 206 -4.80 9.73 12.55
N LYS A 207 -4.34 9.11 13.64
CA LYS A 207 -3.56 9.81 14.67
C LYS A 207 -2.30 10.44 14.09
N GLU A 208 -1.57 9.71 13.24
CA GLU A 208 -0.32 10.19 12.66
C GLU A 208 -0.52 11.22 11.54
N VAL A 209 -1.48 10.99 10.64
CA VAL A 209 -1.85 11.94 9.55
C VAL A 209 -2.32 13.27 10.13
N MET A 210 -3.10 13.24 11.22
CA MET A 210 -3.50 14.45 11.95
C MET A 210 -2.38 14.98 12.87
N GLY A 211 -1.47 14.10 13.27
CA GLY A 211 -0.49 14.29 14.34
C GLY A 211 0.72 15.12 13.98
N ARG A 212 1.18 15.08 12.71
CA ARG A 212 2.06 16.04 12.01
C ARG A 212 2.86 15.36 10.90
N LEU A 213 2.71 15.84 9.66
CA LEU A 213 3.65 15.59 8.56
C LEU A 213 4.58 16.81 8.46
N ASP A 214 5.67 16.79 9.22
CA ASP A 214 6.46 17.99 9.47
C ASP A 214 7.56 18.23 8.44
N GLU A 215 8.09 17.22 7.75
CA GLU A 215 9.33 17.39 6.96
C GLU A 215 9.18 18.34 5.75
N VAL A 216 8.21 18.08 4.88
CA VAL A 216 7.93 18.93 3.71
C VAL A 216 7.40 20.29 4.14
N LYS A 217 6.65 20.34 5.25
CA LYS A 217 6.17 21.58 5.86
C LYS A 217 7.33 22.43 6.42
N ASP A 218 8.29 21.79 7.06
CA ASP A 218 9.48 22.41 7.64
C ASP A 218 10.40 22.97 6.56
N VAL A 219 10.59 22.23 5.46
CA VAL A 219 11.31 22.74 4.28
C VAL A 219 10.61 23.99 3.74
N ASN A 220 9.28 23.99 3.65
CA ASN A 220 8.52 25.17 3.23
C ASN A 220 8.68 26.36 4.19
N ILE A 221 8.67 26.13 5.50
CA ILE A 221 8.89 27.17 6.52
C ILE A 221 10.32 27.73 6.43
N ALA A 222 11.32 26.88 6.21
CA ALA A 222 12.71 27.29 6.05
C ALA A 222 12.91 28.17 4.80
N VAL A 223 12.26 27.79 3.68
CA VAL A 223 12.23 28.59 2.45
C VAL A 223 11.59 29.96 2.70
N ASP A 224 10.48 30.02 3.44
CA ASP A 224 9.82 31.29 3.80
C ASP A 224 10.73 32.24 4.58
N ARG A 225 11.38 31.74 5.64
CA ARG A 225 12.31 32.53 6.45
C ARG A 225 13.48 33.08 5.63
N LEU A 226 13.98 32.29 4.68
CA LEU A 226 15.06 32.70 3.79
C LEU A 226 14.66 33.79 2.81
N LEU A 227 13.44 33.72 2.27
CA LEU A 227 12.87 34.75 1.40
C LEU A 227 12.70 36.09 2.13
N GLU A 228 12.33 36.05 3.41
CA GLU A 228 12.10 37.25 4.23
C GLU A 228 13.39 37.91 4.73
N VAL A 229 14.36 37.13 5.22
CA VAL A 229 15.48 37.67 6.02
C VAL A 229 16.82 37.70 5.26
N LYS A 230 16.95 37.01 4.12
CA LYS A 230 18.23 36.85 3.38
C LYS A 230 19.42 36.50 4.30
N CYS A 231 19.21 35.59 5.24
CA CYS A 231 20.23 35.17 6.20
C CYS A 231 21.09 34.01 5.64
N ILE A 232 22.41 34.12 5.74
CA ILE A 232 23.37 33.09 5.29
C ILE A 232 23.23 31.80 6.10
N ASP A 233 23.03 31.87 7.41
CA ASP A 233 22.87 30.69 8.28
C ASP A 233 21.62 29.88 7.92
N GLY A 234 20.57 30.53 7.41
CA GLY A 234 19.37 29.84 6.93
C GLY A 234 19.64 28.95 5.71
N VAL A 235 20.66 29.26 4.90
CA VAL A 235 20.97 28.53 3.66
C VAL A 235 21.58 27.17 3.97
N GLU A 236 22.48 27.10 4.95
CA GLU A 236 23.10 25.82 5.35
C GLU A 236 22.09 24.90 6.05
N GLU A 237 21.20 25.46 6.89
CA GLU A 237 20.10 24.70 7.48
C GLU A 237 19.15 24.15 6.41
N LEU A 238 18.83 24.95 5.38
CA LEU A 238 18.00 24.48 4.26
C LEU A 238 18.70 23.36 3.48
N LYS A 239 20.01 23.47 3.21
CA LYS A 239 20.78 22.41 2.53
C LYS A 239 20.73 21.10 3.30
N LEU A 240 20.98 21.13 4.62
CA LEU A 240 20.91 19.95 5.48
C LEU A 240 19.52 19.29 5.39
N ARG A 241 18.45 20.08 5.49
CA ARG A 241 17.07 19.56 5.37
C ARG A 241 16.78 18.98 3.99
N LEU A 242 17.26 19.60 2.91
CA LEU A 242 17.10 19.10 1.55
C LEU A 242 17.86 17.79 1.31
N GLU A 243 19.04 17.62 1.92
CA GLU A 243 19.82 16.37 1.84
C GLU A 243 19.11 15.22 2.56
N VAL A 244 18.59 15.49 3.76
CA VAL A 244 17.81 14.51 4.51
C VAL A 244 16.52 14.13 3.77
N LEU A 245 15.82 15.11 3.20
CA LEU A 245 14.66 14.86 2.33
C LEU A 245 15.03 14.04 1.09
N ALA A 246 16.22 14.24 0.51
CA ALA A 246 16.68 13.48 -0.66
C ALA A 246 16.88 11.99 -0.35
N GLY A 247 17.55 11.68 0.76
CA GLY A 247 17.72 10.29 1.21
C GLY A 247 16.37 9.60 1.47
N PHE A 248 15.42 10.35 2.01
CA PHE A 248 14.06 9.88 2.22
C PHE A 248 13.31 9.58 0.91
N ILE A 249 13.29 10.55 -0.02
CA ILE A 249 12.65 10.40 -1.34
C ILE A 249 13.20 9.16 -2.05
N GLN A 250 14.53 8.99 -2.05
CA GLN A 250 15.18 7.84 -2.68
C GLN A 250 14.75 6.50 -2.03
N GLY A 251 14.62 6.49 -0.70
CA GLY A 251 14.17 5.31 0.04
C GLY A 251 12.74 4.90 -0.30
N ILE A 252 11.82 5.87 -0.41
CA ILE A 252 10.42 5.63 -0.80
C ILE A 252 10.32 5.24 -2.27
N GLU A 253 11.06 5.92 -3.16
CA GLU A 253 11.09 5.61 -4.59
C GLU A 253 11.51 4.15 -4.84
N LYS A 254 12.57 3.70 -4.15
CA LYS A 254 13.02 2.30 -4.26
C LYS A 254 11.94 1.31 -3.83
N GLN A 255 11.24 1.59 -2.73
CA GLN A 255 10.18 0.72 -2.22
C GLN A 255 8.95 0.72 -3.14
N ALA A 256 8.53 1.89 -3.61
CA ALA A 256 7.42 2.05 -4.55
C ALA A 256 7.68 1.33 -5.88
N ASN A 257 8.88 1.48 -6.46
CA ASN A 257 9.26 0.82 -7.71
C ASN A 257 9.34 -0.71 -7.55
N ALA A 258 9.85 -1.19 -6.42
CA ALA A 258 9.88 -2.63 -6.12
C ALA A 258 8.47 -3.20 -5.99
N LEU A 259 7.58 -2.51 -5.26
CA LEU A 259 6.20 -2.91 -5.10
C LEU A 259 5.44 -2.87 -6.44
N PHE A 260 5.62 -1.82 -7.24
CA PHE A 260 5.01 -1.68 -8.57
C PHE A 260 5.39 -2.85 -9.49
N SER A 261 6.68 -3.16 -9.56
CA SER A 261 7.20 -4.26 -10.39
C SER A 261 6.63 -5.61 -9.95
N ASN A 262 6.50 -5.81 -8.63
CA ASN A 262 5.95 -7.04 -8.07
C ASN A 262 4.44 -7.19 -8.37
N VAL A 263 3.65 -6.15 -8.11
CA VAL A 263 2.20 -6.14 -8.39
C VAL A 263 1.95 -6.38 -9.87
N LEU A 264 2.68 -5.70 -10.74
CA LEU A 264 2.58 -5.89 -12.19
C LEU A 264 2.96 -7.31 -12.61
N GLY A 265 4.04 -7.86 -12.03
CA GLY A 265 4.48 -9.23 -12.31
C GLY A 265 3.46 -10.29 -11.90
N VAL A 266 2.86 -10.16 -10.72
CA VAL A 266 1.82 -11.08 -10.24
C VAL A 266 0.54 -10.94 -11.08
N ARG A 267 0.13 -9.71 -11.40
CA ARG A 267 -1.01 -9.44 -12.27
C ARG A 267 -0.85 -10.07 -13.65
N ASN A 268 0.32 -9.93 -14.26
CA ASN A 268 0.60 -10.52 -15.58
C ASN A 268 0.55 -12.05 -15.54
N LYS A 269 1.10 -12.68 -14.48
CA LYS A 269 0.98 -14.13 -14.28
C LYS A 269 -0.47 -14.60 -14.21
N LEU A 270 -1.33 -13.85 -13.51
CA LEU A 270 -2.75 -14.17 -13.45
C LEU A 270 -3.41 -14.07 -14.84
N ILE A 271 -3.12 -13.02 -15.60
CA ILE A 271 -3.63 -12.84 -16.97
C ILE A 271 -3.16 -13.95 -17.90
N ASP A 272 -1.88 -14.34 -17.81
CA ASP A 272 -1.31 -15.41 -18.61
C ASP A 272 -1.98 -16.75 -18.28
N ASN A 273 -2.26 -17.02 -17.00
CA ASN A 273 -3.02 -18.22 -16.62
C ASN A 273 -4.41 -18.25 -17.27
N ILE A 274 -5.14 -17.12 -17.25
CA ILE A 274 -6.47 -17.03 -17.87
C ILE A 274 -6.39 -17.33 -19.37
N ARG A 275 -5.39 -16.78 -20.06
CA ARG A 275 -5.17 -16.99 -21.50
C ARG A 275 -4.79 -18.43 -21.86
N LEU A 276 -4.20 -19.18 -20.92
CA LEU A 276 -3.80 -20.57 -21.12
C LEU A 276 -4.90 -21.57 -20.77
N THR A 277 -5.90 -21.16 -19.98
CA THR A 277 -7.00 -22.03 -19.51
C THR A 277 -8.36 -21.74 -20.14
N GLY A 278 -8.53 -20.58 -20.78
CA GLY A 278 -9.72 -20.21 -21.56
C GLY A 278 -9.57 -20.55 -23.03
#